data_AF-A0A7J3D943-F1
#
_entry.id   AF-A0A7J3D943-F1
#
_cell.length_a   1.000
_cell.length_b   1.000
_cell.length_c   1.000
_cell.angle_alpha   90.00
_cell.angle_beta   90.00
_cell.angle_gamma   90.00
#
_symmetry.space_group_name_H-M   'P 1'
#
loop_
_entity.id
_entity.type
_entity.pdbx_description
1 polymer ?
#
loop_
_entity_poly.entity_id
_entity_poly.type
_entity_poly.pdbx_seq_one_letter_code
_entity_poly.pdbx_strand_id
1 'polypeptide(L)' 'MSMHLEDEAERKTLAYIMKAEVPLDIVVKKWSRVPANHKEWLWGKISSKIESDPNITQEQKARYEEVKKALKF' A
#
# COMPACT_ATOMS: atom_id res chain seq x y z
N MET A 1 0.70 4.55 -26.30
CA MET A 1 1.55 4.88 -25.13
C MET A 1 0.62 4.96 -23.93
N SER A 2 0.40 3.85 -23.22
CA SER A 2 -0.57 3.79 -22.11
C SER A 2 0.03 3.00 -20.93
N MET A 3 1.21 3.41 -20.49
CA MET A 3 1.92 2.79 -19.36
C MET A 3 2.43 3.87 -18.39
N HIS A 4 1.54 4.70 -17.84
CA HIS A 4 1.94 5.70 -16.82
C HIS A 4 0.95 5.88 -15.66
N LEU A 5 -0.35 5.63 -15.83
CA LEU A 5 -1.32 5.85 -14.76
C LEU A 5 -1.32 4.75 -13.68
N GLU A 6 -1.07 3.51 -14.08
CA GLU A 6 -1.11 2.34 -13.16
C GLU A 6 0.06 2.36 -12.16
N ASP A 7 1.25 2.77 -12.61
CA ASP A 7 2.46 2.86 -11.78
C ASP A 7 2.39 4.01 -10.78
N GLU A 8 1.78 5.15 -11.17
CA GLU A 8 1.58 6.28 -10.28
C GLU A 8 0.62 5.96 -9.14
N ALA A 9 -0.46 5.22 -9.41
CA ALA A 9 -1.40 4.79 -8.38
C ALA A 9 -0.73 3.86 -7.38
N GLU A 10 0.03 2.87 -7.84
CA GLU A 10 0.82 1.98 -6.97
C GLU A 10 1.83 2.78 -6.13
N ARG A 11 2.68 3.59 -6.75
CA ARG A 11 3.71 4.38 -6.04
C ARG A 11 3.11 5.33 -5.02
N LYS A 12 2.07 6.07 -5.38
CA LYS A 12 1.39 7.00 -4.44
C LYS A 12 0.78 6.24 -3.28
N THR A 13 0.19 5.09 -3.56
CA THR A 13 -0.48 4.25 -2.56
C THR A 13 0.53 3.61 -1.60
N LEU A 14 1.61 3.05 -2.14
CA LEU A 14 2.74 2.51 -1.38
C LEU A 14 3.36 3.59 -0.48
N ALA A 15 3.70 4.74 -1.07
CA ALA A 15 4.25 5.87 -0.34
C ALA A 15 3.30 6.33 0.78
N TYR A 16 2.00 6.32 0.53
CA TYR A 16 1.00 6.71 1.51
C TYR A 16 0.87 5.73 2.68
N ILE A 17 0.94 4.41 2.41
CA ILE A 17 0.97 3.36 3.46
C ILE A 17 2.25 3.46 4.29
N MET A 18 3.38 3.70 3.63
CA MET A 18 4.70 3.74 4.25
C MET A 18 5.00 5.06 4.96
N LYS A 19 4.18 6.10 4.77
CA LYS A 19 4.38 7.40 5.40
C LYS A 19 3.94 7.34 6.87
N ALA A 20 4.92 7.22 7.77
CA ALA A 20 4.69 7.13 9.22
C ALA A 20 3.86 8.30 9.79
N GLU A 21 3.95 9.49 9.18
CA GLU A 21 3.17 10.68 9.55
C GLU A 21 1.66 10.51 9.32
N VAL A 22 1.25 9.59 8.43
CA VAL A 22 -0.16 9.36 8.13
C VAL A 22 -0.72 8.33 9.12
N PRO A 23 -1.75 8.67 9.91
CA PRO A 23 -2.35 7.73 10.84
C PRO A 23 -2.98 6.54 10.12
N LEU A 24 -2.90 5.36 10.74
CA LEU A 24 -3.48 4.11 10.23
C LEU A 24 -4.97 4.27 9.88
N ASP A 25 -5.74 4.98 10.71
CA ASP A 25 -7.16 5.25 10.47
C ASP A 25 -7.42 5.97 9.14
N ILE A 26 -6.57 6.95 8.79
CA ILE A 26 -6.69 7.70 7.54
C ILE A 26 -6.31 6.80 6.35
N VAL A 27 -5.32 5.92 6.53
CA VAL A 27 -4.97 4.90 5.53
C VAL A 27 -6.16 3.98 5.27
N VAL A 28 -6.73 3.39 6.33
CA VAL A 28 -7.88 2.49 6.26
C VAL A 28 -9.10 3.19 5.65
N LYS A 29 -9.39 4.43 6.04
CA LYS A 29 -10.52 5.21 5.52
C LYS A 29 -10.38 5.53 4.04
N LYS A 30 -9.18 5.89 3.57
CA LYS A 30 -8.92 6.06 2.13
C LYS A 30 -9.03 4.74 1.40
N TRP A 31 -8.45 3.68 1.96
CA TRP A 31 -8.52 2.36 1.35
C TRP A 31 -9.96 1.91 1.22
N SER A 32 -10.80 2.11 2.24
CA SER A 32 -12.22 1.73 2.23
C SER A 32 -12.96 2.25 0.98
N ARG A 33 -12.60 3.45 0.48
CA ARG A 33 -13.16 4.07 -0.73
C ARG A 33 -12.67 3.47 -2.05
N VAL A 34 -11.55 2.74 -2.04
CA VAL A 34 -11.03 2.04 -3.21
C VAL A 34 -11.93 0.82 -3.50
N PRO A 35 -12.33 0.58 -4.76
CA PRO A 35 -13.14 -0.60 -5.10
C PRO A 35 -12.38 -1.90 -4.81
N ALA A 36 -13.09 -2.94 -4.36
CA ALA A 36 -12.51 -4.20 -3.89
C ALA A 36 -11.51 -4.82 -4.89
N ASN A 37 -11.91 -4.93 -6.16
CA ASN A 37 -11.07 -5.47 -7.24
C ASN A 37 -9.73 -4.70 -7.37
N HIS A 38 -9.76 -3.39 -7.12
CA HIS A 38 -8.58 -2.53 -7.21
C HIS A 38 -7.75 -2.60 -5.91
N LYS A 39 -8.39 -2.81 -4.74
CA LYS A 39 -7.68 -3.05 -3.47
C LYS A 39 -6.82 -4.30 -3.54
N GLU A 40 -7.38 -5.43 -3.97
CA GLU A 40 -6.65 -6.70 -4.09
C GLU A 40 -5.47 -6.56 -5.05
N TRP A 41 -5.70 -5.93 -6.20
CA TRP A 41 -4.63 -5.69 -7.17
C TRP A 41 -3.51 -4.80 -6.60
N LEU A 42 -3.85 -3.66 -5.98
CA LEU A 42 -2.86 -2.78 -5.33
C LEU A 42 -2.13 -3.49 -4.19
N TRP A 43 -2.86 -4.26 -3.39
CA TRP A 43 -2.30 -4.96 -2.25
C TRP A 43 -1.30 -6.04 -2.70
N GLY A 44 -1.63 -6.82 -3.73
CA GLY A 44 -0.72 -7.80 -4.32
C GLY A 44 0.55 -7.16 -4.87
N LYS A 45 0.42 -6.01 -5.55
CA LYS A 45 1.56 -5.21 -6.02
C LYS A 45 2.46 -4.73 -4.87
N ILE A 46 1.85 -4.20 -3.82
CA ILE A 46 2.57 -3.68 -2.64
C ILE A 46 3.27 -4.81 -1.88
N SER A 47 2.61 -5.95 -1.66
CA SER A 47 3.23 -7.13 -1.01
C SER A 47 4.45 -7.58 -1.79
N SER A 48 4.30 -7.77 -3.10
CA SER A 48 5.39 -8.18 -3.98
C SER A 48 6.56 -7.21 -3.93
N LYS A 49 6.30 -5.91 -3.85
CA LYS A 49 7.32 -4.87 -3.71
C LYS A 49 8.02 -4.93 -2.36
N ILE A 50 7.28 -5.08 -1.27
CA ILE A 50 7.85 -5.18 0.09
C ILE A 50 8.73 -6.42 0.26
N GLU A 51 8.34 -7.53 -0.36
CA GLU A 51 9.09 -8.78 -0.27
C GLU A 51 10.31 -8.79 -1.22
N SER A 52 10.22 -8.10 -2.36
CA SER A 52 11.28 -8.10 -3.37
C SER A 52 12.24 -6.92 -3.28
N ASP A 53 11.88 -5.81 -2.64
CA ASP A 53 12.69 -4.59 -2.61
C ASP A 53 13.64 -4.59 -1.40
N PRO A 54 14.96 -4.64 -1.61
CA PRO A 54 15.94 -4.70 -0.53
C PRO A 54 16.09 -3.38 0.24
N ASN A 55 15.50 -2.28 -0.22
CA ASN A 55 15.53 -0.98 0.46
C ASN A 55 14.39 -0.85 1.48
N ILE A 56 13.46 -1.80 1.54
CA ILE A 56 12.35 -1.75 2.47
C ILE A 56 12.86 -2.05 3.87
N THR A 57 12.70 -1.08 4.76
CA THR A 57 13.15 -1.18 6.14
C THR A 57 12.21 -2.04 6.97
N GLN A 58 12.71 -2.55 8.10
CA GLN A 58 11.89 -3.31 9.05
C GLN A 58 10.69 -2.49 9.57
N GLU A 59 10.85 -1.17 9.72
CA GLU A 59 9.76 -0.27 10.10
C GLU A 59 8.66 -0.19 9.04
N GLN A 60 9.04 -0.05 7.76
CA GLN A 60 8.08 -0.08 6.65
C GLN A 60 7.34 -1.41 6.56
N LYS A 61 8.04 -2.52 6.81
CA LYS A 61 7.45 -3.85 6.85
C LYS A 61 6.47 -4.01 8.03
N ALA A 62 6.84 -3.55 9.21
CA ALA A 62 5.97 -3.54 10.38
C ALA A 62 4.71 -2.69 10.13
N ARG A 63 4.88 -1.50 9.55
CA ARG A 63 3.76 -0.61 9.20
C ARG A 63 2.83 -1.26 8.17
N TYR A 64 3.38 -1.92 7.16
CA TYR A 64 2.59 -2.66 6.19
C TYR A 64 1.75 -3.75 6.85
N GLU A 65 2.32 -4.54 7.77
CA GLU A 65 1.59 -5.58 8.51
C GLU A 65 0.48 -4.98 9.41
N GLU A 66 0.72 -3.84 10.06
CA GLU A 66 -0.32 -3.12 10.80
C GLU A 66 -1.49 -2.71 9.88
N VAL A 67 -1.15 -2.14 8.71
CA VAL A 67 -2.13 -1.74 7.70
C VAL A 67 -2.88 -2.94 7.14
N LYS A 68 -2.18 -4.04 6.85
CA LYS A 68 -2.76 -5.31 6.39
C LYS A 68 -3.83 -5.79 7.35
N LYS A 69 -3.46 -5.88 8.64
CA LYS A 69 -4.34 -6.35 9.71
C LYS A 69 -5.55 -5.43 9.89
N ALA A 70 -5.35 -4.10 9.78
CA ALA A 70 -6.44 -3.13 9.90
C ALA A 70 -7.41 -3.19 8.71
N LEU A 71 -6.89 -3.45 7.51
CA LEU A 71 -7.68 -3.61 6.28
C LEU A 71 -8.34 -4.99 6.16
N LYS A 72 -7.94 -5.95 7.00
CA LYS A 72 -8.41 -7.35 7.01
C LYS A 72 -8.03 -8.13 5.74
N PHE A 73 -6.80 -7.92 5.24
CA PHE A 73 -6.16 -8.68 4.17
C PHE A 73 -5.28 -9.83 4.69
#